data_AF-A0A160IJ80-F1
#
_entry.id   AF-A0A160IJ80-F1
#
_cell.length_a   1.000
_cell.length_b   1.000
_cell.length_c   1.000
_cell.angle_alpha   90.00
_cell.angle_beta   90.00
_cell.angle_gamma   90.00
#
_symmetry.space_group_name_H-M   'P 1'
#
loop_
_entity.id
_entity.type
_entity.pdbx_description
1 polymer ?
#
loop_
_entity_poly.entity_id
_entity_poly.type
_entity_poly.pdbx_seq_one_letter_code
_entity_poly.pdbx_strand_id
1 'polypeptide(L)'
;MNKSSNLIFALFIALLLLLTACSTEKTASETEPKKKEPKKEMVEKAPTDPEEMVKQGAGKYNEKVKNLEGGALDQEINKITKNYPKGMKAEEAFNRMVAGFSTNHQPVFQELEDFDITFEEVEAYEKYKEEGENGEEKKEGPLNVAILLDASGSMAGKVSGTDKMTAAKEALKKFAGGLPEDANVMLRVYGHKGSNADKDKKVSCESTEVMYPLGAYNEGTFQQSLSKFKPTGWTPLAASIEAAEKDLQGKEGNNVIYIVSDGIETCDGNPVEAAKKLHESNIKAEVNIIGFDVDNEGQQQLKAVAEAGGGEFQSVSSQKELFDEVDSNWSKAMHNTRINWDSSMDITDINWSSSNKFMDLGKIYTDSVIDSIRDEQSLFQDAKMNLRDQEKLTDEEINKLDEKIRERNEKLMEYAKEKHETKKEALTAERDRAVKVIQDYAEEARTQ
;
A
#
# COMPACT_ATOMS: atom_id res chain seq x y z
N MET A 1 -51.65 -47.11 -4.98
CA MET A 1 -52.62 -45.99 -4.81
C MET A 1 -52.08 -44.81 -5.62
N ASN A 2 -52.79 -44.33 -6.64
CA ASN A 2 -53.79 -43.24 -6.64
C ASN A 2 -53.25 -41.83 -6.29
N LYS A 3 -53.71 -40.70 -6.87
CA LYS A 3 -54.27 -40.37 -8.22
C LYS A 3 -54.67 -38.86 -8.27
N SER A 4 -54.08 -38.04 -9.16
CA SER A 4 -54.61 -36.73 -9.67
C SER A 4 -53.53 -36.10 -10.60
N SER A 5 -53.71 -35.70 -11.88
CA SER A 5 -54.85 -35.15 -12.68
C SER A 5 -55.13 -33.68 -12.35
N ASN A 6 -55.18 -32.69 -13.27
CA ASN A 6 -55.30 -32.63 -14.75
C ASN A 6 -54.16 -31.74 -15.37
N LEU A 7 -54.13 -31.10 -16.58
CA LEU A 7 -55.08 -30.96 -17.72
C LEU A 7 -54.37 -30.64 -19.09
N ILE A 8 -54.34 -31.62 -20.00
CA ILE A 8 -54.75 -31.59 -21.43
C ILE A 8 -54.87 -30.22 -22.17
N PHE A 9 -54.13 -30.03 -23.29
CA PHE A 9 -54.73 -29.91 -24.66
C PHE A 9 -53.71 -30.02 -25.82
N ALA A 10 -53.94 -30.94 -26.77
CA ALA A 10 -53.28 -30.98 -28.09
C ALA A 10 -54.02 -31.96 -29.04
N LEU A 11 -54.58 -31.47 -30.16
CA LEU A 11 -55.29 -32.22 -31.23
C LEU A 11 -55.58 -31.20 -32.39
N PHE A 12 -55.70 -31.51 -33.69
CA PHE A 12 -55.41 -32.72 -34.48
C PHE A 12 -55.50 -32.44 -36.01
N ILE A 13 -55.14 -33.46 -36.83
CA ILE A 13 -55.57 -33.69 -38.23
C ILE A 13 -54.98 -32.81 -39.36
N ALA A 14 -54.57 -33.49 -40.44
CA ALA A 14 -54.37 -32.96 -41.79
C ALA A 14 -55.29 -33.71 -42.78
N LEU A 15 -55.62 -33.13 -43.93
CA LEU A 15 -56.45 -33.80 -44.94
C LEU A 15 -56.07 -33.45 -46.41
N LEU A 16 -56.22 -34.49 -47.24
CA LEU A 16 -56.30 -34.61 -48.71
C LEU A 16 -56.97 -33.43 -49.46
N LEU A 17 -56.86 -33.25 -50.80
CA LEU A 17 -55.93 -33.62 -51.90
C LEU A 17 -56.53 -33.04 -53.22
N LEU A 18 -55.76 -33.06 -54.32
CA LEU A 18 -56.21 -33.14 -55.74
C LEU A 18 -56.83 -31.93 -56.49
N LEU A 19 -56.35 -31.77 -57.74
CA LEU A 19 -56.98 -31.15 -58.94
C LEU A 19 -57.16 -29.60 -58.94
N THR A 20 -57.13 -28.89 -60.08
CA THR A 20 -56.98 -29.25 -61.52
C THR A 20 -55.84 -28.46 -62.20
N ALA A 21 -55.30 -28.99 -63.30
CA ALA A 21 -54.35 -28.27 -64.17
C ALA A 21 -55.06 -27.33 -65.17
N CYS A 22 -54.33 -26.31 -65.64
CA CYS A 22 -54.60 -25.66 -66.93
C CYS A 22 -53.25 -25.28 -67.57
N SER A 23 -53.05 -25.66 -68.84
CA SER A 23 -51.83 -25.35 -69.61
C SER A 23 -52.23 -25.04 -71.05
N THR A 24 -51.63 -24.02 -71.65
CA THR A 24 -51.78 -23.72 -73.08
C THR A 24 -50.52 -23.00 -73.57
N GLU A 25 -50.01 -23.41 -74.72
CA GLU A 25 -48.67 -23.10 -75.23
C GLU A 25 -48.65 -21.83 -76.13
N LYS A 26 -47.53 -21.10 -76.16
CA LYS A 26 -46.55 -21.16 -77.30
C LYS A 26 -45.35 -20.21 -77.22
N THR A 27 -44.18 -20.83 -77.04
CA THR A 27 -42.95 -20.70 -77.84
C THR A 27 -42.33 -19.31 -78.16
N ALA A 28 -41.22 -19.05 -77.47
CA ALA A 28 -39.95 -18.42 -77.93
C ALA A 28 -39.88 -17.00 -78.51
N SER A 29 -39.07 -16.17 -77.84
CA SER A 29 -37.92 -15.49 -78.47
C SER A 29 -36.78 -15.43 -77.45
N GLU A 30 -35.53 -15.49 -77.89
CA GLU A 30 -34.36 -15.29 -77.04
C GLU A 30 -34.18 -13.80 -76.70
N THR A 31 -33.58 -13.49 -75.54
CA THR A 31 -33.00 -12.17 -75.26
C THR A 31 -31.95 -12.32 -74.15
N GLU A 32 -30.75 -11.77 -74.35
CA GLU A 32 -29.65 -11.92 -73.39
C GLU A 32 -29.93 -11.20 -72.04
N PRO A 33 -29.60 -11.82 -70.90
CA PRO A 33 -29.64 -11.14 -69.61
C PRO A 33 -28.48 -10.14 -69.51
N LYS A 34 -28.81 -8.84 -69.64
CA LYS A 34 -27.85 -7.74 -69.47
C LYS A 34 -27.02 -7.90 -68.17
N LYS A 35 -25.70 -7.69 -68.27
CA LYS A 35 -24.82 -7.58 -67.10
C LYS A 35 -25.38 -6.58 -66.11
N LYS A 36 -25.55 -6.99 -64.85
CA LYS A 36 -25.78 -6.07 -63.73
C LYS A 36 -24.47 -5.37 -63.42
N GLU A 37 -24.47 -4.04 -63.41
CA GLU A 37 -23.36 -3.27 -62.85
C GLU A 37 -23.27 -3.52 -61.33
N PRO A 38 -22.06 -3.57 -60.75
CA PRO A 38 -21.92 -3.73 -59.31
C PRO A 38 -22.43 -2.48 -58.60
N LYS A 39 -23.27 -2.67 -57.56
CA LYS A 39 -23.61 -1.57 -56.64
C LYS A 39 -22.31 -1.03 -56.03
N LYS A 40 -22.10 0.29 -56.06
CA LYS A 40 -21.05 0.91 -55.25
C LYS A 40 -21.33 0.63 -53.78
N GLU A 41 -20.45 -0.15 -53.15
CA GLU A 41 -20.45 -0.38 -51.71
C GLU A 41 -20.11 0.95 -51.02
N MET A 42 -21.10 1.52 -50.33
CA MET A 42 -20.97 2.82 -49.67
C MET A 42 -20.27 2.62 -48.34
N VAL A 43 -19.08 3.20 -48.20
CA VAL A 43 -18.22 3.04 -47.03
C VAL A 43 -18.59 4.10 -46.01
N GLU A 44 -18.73 3.70 -44.76
CA GLU A 44 -18.99 4.61 -43.65
C GLU A 44 -17.80 5.55 -43.41
N LYS A 45 -18.06 6.76 -42.93
CA LYS A 45 -17.00 7.73 -42.66
C LYS A 45 -16.27 7.36 -41.37
N ALA A 46 -14.95 7.37 -41.38
CA ALA A 46 -14.15 7.18 -40.18
C ALA A 46 -14.44 8.28 -39.13
N PRO A 47 -14.49 7.93 -37.82
CA PRO A 47 -14.59 8.90 -36.75
C PRO A 47 -13.36 9.82 -36.73
N THR A 48 -13.59 11.09 -36.41
CA THR A 48 -12.57 12.15 -36.31
C THR A 48 -12.35 12.66 -34.89
N ASP A 49 -13.13 12.11 -33.95
CA ASP A 49 -13.09 12.29 -32.50
C ASP A 49 -12.46 11.05 -31.86
N PRO A 50 -11.51 11.18 -30.91
CA PRO A 50 -10.73 10.06 -30.40
C PRO A 50 -11.54 9.08 -29.53
N GLU A 51 -12.58 9.53 -28.83
CA GLU A 51 -13.41 8.63 -28.02
C GLU A 51 -14.24 7.70 -28.93
N GLU A 52 -14.77 8.24 -30.02
CA GLU A 52 -15.45 7.45 -31.05
C GLU A 52 -14.47 6.61 -31.90
N MET A 53 -13.18 6.96 -31.98
CA MET A 53 -12.14 6.08 -32.55
C MET A 53 -11.88 4.86 -31.65
N VAL A 54 -11.88 5.03 -30.32
CA VAL A 54 -11.68 3.92 -29.37
C VAL A 54 -12.87 2.97 -29.36
N LYS A 55 -14.10 3.49 -29.35
CA LYS A 55 -15.35 2.71 -29.43
C LYS A 55 -15.60 2.03 -30.79
N GLN A 56 -14.83 2.38 -31.83
CA GLN A 56 -15.04 1.89 -33.19
C GLN A 56 -14.89 0.37 -33.33
N GLY A 57 -14.05 -0.24 -32.50
CA GLY A 57 -13.76 -1.68 -32.55
C GLY A 57 -12.87 -2.11 -33.73
N ALA A 58 -12.69 -3.43 -33.85
CA ALA A 58 -11.83 -4.03 -34.86
C ALA A 58 -12.40 -3.90 -36.28
N GLY A 59 -11.57 -3.43 -37.21
CA GLY A 59 -11.85 -3.42 -38.63
C GLY A 59 -12.06 -4.84 -39.18
N LYS A 60 -12.86 -4.96 -40.25
CA LYS A 60 -13.38 -6.22 -40.80
C LYS A 60 -12.34 -7.33 -41.07
N TYR A 61 -11.07 -6.95 -41.25
CA TYR A 61 -9.96 -7.86 -41.52
C TYR A 61 -8.86 -7.83 -40.46
N ASN A 62 -8.95 -7.00 -39.40
CA ASN A 62 -7.90 -6.86 -38.37
C ASN A 62 -7.51 -8.21 -37.74
N GLU A 63 -8.49 -9.04 -37.35
CA GLU A 63 -8.30 -10.41 -36.84
C GLU A 63 -7.49 -11.34 -37.78
N LYS A 64 -7.44 -11.05 -39.08
CA LYS A 64 -6.65 -11.84 -40.05
C LYS A 64 -5.20 -11.39 -40.19
N VAL A 65 -4.89 -10.16 -39.78
CA VAL A 65 -3.60 -9.51 -40.04
C VAL A 65 -2.82 -9.20 -38.77
N LYS A 66 -3.48 -8.98 -37.62
CA LYS A 66 -2.85 -8.60 -36.35
C LYS A 66 -1.80 -9.59 -35.81
N ASN A 67 -1.84 -10.85 -36.26
CA ASN A 67 -0.90 -11.91 -35.88
C ASN A 67 0.01 -12.33 -37.06
N LEU A 68 0.15 -11.50 -38.10
CA LEU A 68 1.01 -11.74 -39.26
C LEU A 68 2.12 -10.69 -39.31
N GLU A 69 3.32 -11.11 -39.72
CA GLU A 69 4.47 -10.24 -39.88
C GLU A 69 5.07 -10.33 -41.31
N GLY A 70 5.71 -9.24 -41.73
CA GLY A 70 6.49 -9.15 -42.98
C GLY A 70 5.78 -9.71 -44.20
N GLY A 71 6.46 -10.56 -44.97
CA GLY A 71 5.95 -11.09 -46.24
C GLY A 71 4.67 -11.94 -46.15
N ALA A 72 4.22 -12.34 -44.95
CA ALA A 72 2.91 -12.97 -44.75
C ALA A 72 1.80 -11.92 -44.57
N LEU A 73 2.09 -10.86 -43.79
CA LEU A 73 1.23 -9.69 -43.60
C LEU A 73 0.99 -8.99 -44.95
N ASP A 74 2.06 -8.67 -45.67
CA ASP A 74 2.03 -8.09 -47.02
C ASP A 74 1.08 -8.84 -47.95
N GLN A 75 1.19 -10.18 -47.98
CA GLN A 75 0.37 -11.01 -48.87
C GLN A 75 -1.13 -10.97 -48.52
N GLU A 76 -1.52 -10.87 -47.26
CA GLU A 76 -2.94 -10.77 -46.90
C GLU A 76 -3.48 -9.34 -47.12
N ILE A 77 -2.72 -8.31 -46.74
CA ILE A 77 -3.04 -6.90 -47.06
C ILE A 77 -3.20 -6.72 -48.58
N ASN A 78 -2.31 -7.30 -49.39
CA ASN A 78 -2.36 -7.23 -50.85
C ASN A 78 -3.67 -7.85 -51.39
N LYS A 79 -4.04 -9.07 -50.93
CA LYS A 79 -5.30 -9.72 -51.32
C LYS A 79 -6.53 -8.88 -50.98
N ILE A 80 -6.53 -8.22 -49.82
CA ILE A 80 -7.64 -7.36 -49.36
C ILE A 80 -7.74 -6.10 -50.23
N THR A 81 -6.67 -5.32 -50.28
CA THR A 81 -6.57 -4.04 -51.02
C THR A 81 -6.76 -4.19 -52.53
N LYS A 82 -6.44 -5.37 -53.10
CA LYS A 82 -6.70 -5.70 -54.51
C LYS A 82 -8.15 -5.51 -54.94
N ASN A 83 -9.10 -5.65 -54.02
CA ASN A 83 -10.53 -5.45 -54.28
C ASN A 83 -10.98 -3.98 -54.25
N TYR A 84 -10.14 -3.05 -53.78
CA TYR A 84 -10.49 -1.64 -53.67
C TYR A 84 -10.50 -0.98 -55.07
N PRO A 85 -11.34 0.03 -55.35
CA PRO A 85 -11.36 0.74 -56.63
C PRO A 85 -9.99 1.33 -57.03
N LYS A 86 -9.75 1.50 -58.34
CA LYS A 86 -8.63 2.32 -58.85
C LYS A 86 -9.07 3.78 -58.99
N GLY A 87 -8.15 4.72 -58.75
CA GLY A 87 -8.40 6.15 -58.86
C GLY A 87 -9.20 6.73 -57.69
N MET A 88 -9.09 6.14 -56.50
CA MET A 88 -9.76 6.65 -55.30
C MET A 88 -9.17 7.99 -54.84
N LYS A 89 -9.97 8.74 -54.08
CA LYS A 89 -9.51 9.89 -53.28
C LYS A 89 -9.04 9.43 -51.90
N ALA A 90 -8.14 10.20 -51.30
CA ALA A 90 -7.57 9.91 -49.98
C ALA A 90 -8.63 9.66 -48.89
N GLU A 91 -9.72 10.44 -48.90
CA GLU A 91 -10.87 10.26 -48.00
C GLU A 91 -11.55 8.89 -48.17
N GLU A 92 -11.76 8.41 -49.40
CA GLU A 92 -12.35 7.09 -49.64
C GLU A 92 -11.39 5.97 -49.21
N ALA A 93 -10.10 6.11 -49.50
CA ALA A 93 -9.09 5.14 -49.11
C ALA A 93 -8.93 5.07 -47.57
N PHE A 94 -8.91 6.21 -46.88
CA PHE A 94 -8.84 6.29 -45.43
C PHE A 94 -10.07 5.62 -44.78
N ASN A 95 -11.28 5.97 -45.22
CA ASN A 95 -12.51 5.36 -44.72
C ASN A 95 -12.54 3.83 -44.97
N ARG A 96 -12.04 3.36 -46.12
CA ARG A 96 -11.86 1.92 -46.42
C ARG A 96 -10.75 1.25 -45.61
N MET A 97 -9.71 1.98 -45.21
CA MET A 97 -8.64 1.45 -44.36
C MET A 97 -9.13 1.29 -42.93
N VAL A 98 -9.74 2.33 -42.35
CA VAL A 98 -10.32 2.27 -41.00
C VAL A 98 -11.33 1.12 -40.89
N ALA A 99 -12.37 1.08 -41.74
CA ALA A 99 -13.37 0.00 -41.72
C ALA A 99 -12.81 -1.40 -42.06
N GLY A 100 -11.62 -1.48 -42.67
CA GLY A 100 -10.96 -2.73 -43.02
C GLY A 100 -9.99 -3.24 -41.96
N PHE A 101 -9.27 -2.36 -41.28
CA PHE A 101 -8.03 -2.70 -40.58
C PHE A 101 -7.92 -2.15 -39.15
N SER A 102 -8.83 -1.26 -38.68
CA SER A 102 -8.70 -0.62 -37.36
C SER A 102 -8.47 -1.61 -36.22
N THR A 103 -7.66 -1.23 -35.24
CA THR A 103 -7.41 -2.05 -34.04
C THR A 103 -8.51 -1.79 -33.02
N ASN A 104 -8.93 -2.83 -32.29
CA ASN A 104 -9.87 -2.65 -31.18
C ASN A 104 -9.16 -2.09 -29.95
N HIS A 105 -9.09 -0.76 -29.84
CA HIS A 105 -8.48 -0.08 -28.71
C HIS A 105 -9.32 -0.15 -27.42
N GLN A 106 -10.64 -0.39 -27.51
CA GLN A 106 -11.55 -0.32 -26.37
C GLN A 106 -11.11 -1.14 -25.14
N PRO A 107 -10.62 -2.40 -25.24
CA PRO A 107 -10.25 -3.18 -24.06
C PRO A 107 -9.08 -2.60 -23.29
N VAL A 108 -8.04 -2.07 -23.96
CA VAL A 108 -6.85 -1.52 -23.31
C VAL A 108 -7.09 -0.12 -22.75
N PHE A 109 -7.97 0.67 -23.39
CA PHE A 109 -8.45 1.92 -22.81
C PHE A 109 -9.35 1.66 -21.60
N GLN A 110 -10.19 0.62 -21.64
CA GLN A 110 -11.00 0.22 -20.48
C GLN A 110 -10.12 -0.28 -19.32
N GLU A 111 -9.06 -1.07 -19.59
CA GLU A 111 -8.09 -1.48 -18.57
C GLU A 111 -7.42 -0.27 -17.88
N LEU A 112 -7.12 0.80 -18.63
CA LEU A 112 -6.61 2.07 -18.09
C LEU A 112 -7.66 2.83 -17.27
N GLU A 113 -8.93 2.81 -17.68
CA GLU A 113 -10.04 3.49 -16.97
C GLU A 113 -10.49 2.73 -15.71
N ASP A 114 -10.52 1.40 -15.74
CA ASP A 114 -10.93 0.52 -14.64
C ASP A 114 -9.77 0.24 -13.65
N PHE A 115 -8.52 0.65 -13.95
CA PHE A 115 -7.35 0.42 -13.08
C PHE A 115 -7.58 0.86 -11.63
N ASP A 116 -7.26 0.00 -10.67
CA ASP A 116 -7.51 0.24 -9.25
C ASP A 116 -6.51 1.22 -8.62
N ILE A 117 -7.04 2.30 -8.04
CA ILE A 117 -6.28 3.35 -7.36
C ILE A 117 -6.40 3.34 -5.83
N THR A 118 -7.25 2.50 -5.22
CA THR A 118 -7.48 2.50 -3.76
C THR A 118 -6.35 1.84 -2.97
N PHE A 119 -6.39 1.95 -1.64
CA PHE A 119 -5.35 1.47 -0.73
C PHE A 119 -5.99 0.60 0.38
N GLU A 120 -5.71 -0.71 0.37
CA GLU A 120 -6.22 -1.68 1.37
C GLU A 120 -5.79 -1.29 2.80
N GLU A 121 -4.63 -0.63 2.91
CA GLU A 121 -4.03 -0.14 4.16
C GLU A 121 -4.95 0.83 4.93
N VAL A 122 -5.89 1.47 4.23
CA VAL A 122 -6.80 2.51 4.74
C VAL A 122 -8.14 1.95 5.23
N GLU A 123 -8.58 0.79 4.72
CA GLU A 123 -9.93 0.26 4.94
C GLU A 123 -10.26 0.09 6.43
N ALA A 124 -9.27 -0.34 7.24
CA ALA A 124 -9.42 -0.47 8.69
C ALA A 124 -9.71 0.86 9.40
N TYR A 125 -9.09 1.96 8.95
CA TYR A 125 -9.29 3.30 9.52
C TYR A 125 -10.65 3.88 9.14
N GLU A 126 -11.10 3.64 7.91
CA GLU A 126 -12.43 4.10 7.46
C GLU A 126 -13.54 3.28 8.13
N LYS A 127 -13.37 1.96 8.29
CA LYS A 127 -14.26 1.11 9.10
C LYS A 127 -14.33 1.59 10.56
N TYR A 128 -13.21 1.90 11.21
CA TYR A 128 -13.20 2.47 12.56
C TYR A 128 -13.97 3.80 12.63
N LYS A 129 -13.79 4.67 11.61
CA LYS A 129 -14.46 5.98 11.54
C LYS A 129 -15.97 5.88 11.31
N GLU A 130 -16.47 4.79 10.72
CA GLU A 130 -17.89 4.51 10.54
C GLU A 130 -18.53 3.72 11.71
N GLU A 131 -17.82 2.76 12.31
CA GLU A 131 -18.36 1.83 13.32
C GLU A 131 -18.03 2.21 14.79
N GLY A 132 -17.05 3.10 15.01
CA GLY A 132 -16.58 3.53 16.34
C GLY A 132 -15.95 2.39 17.14
N GLU A 133 -16.17 2.37 18.47
CA GLU A 133 -15.72 1.31 19.40
C GLU A 133 -16.21 -0.12 19.06
N ASN A 134 -17.07 -0.29 18.04
CA ASN A 134 -17.51 -1.60 17.55
C ASN A 134 -16.75 -2.06 16.29
N GLY A 135 -15.96 -1.17 15.66
CA GLY A 135 -15.03 -1.54 14.61
C GLY A 135 -13.90 -2.41 15.17
N GLU A 136 -13.36 -3.30 14.34
CA GLU A 136 -12.20 -4.11 14.75
C GLU A 136 -10.96 -3.21 14.84
N GLU A 137 -10.48 -2.95 16.06
CA GLU A 137 -9.19 -2.30 16.29
C GLU A 137 -8.10 -3.01 15.49
N LYS A 138 -7.35 -2.23 14.70
CA LYS A 138 -6.24 -2.74 13.92
C LYS A 138 -5.19 -3.29 14.89
N LYS A 139 -4.66 -4.49 14.59
CA LYS A 139 -3.58 -5.08 15.40
C LYS A 139 -2.26 -4.40 15.09
N GLU A 140 -2.03 -3.32 15.84
CA GLU A 140 -0.78 -2.61 16.01
C GLU A 140 0.41 -3.55 16.31
N GLY A 141 1.63 -3.07 16.09
CA GLY A 141 2.84 -3.82 16.39
C GLY A 141 3.03 -4.10 17.90
N PRO A 142 3.62 -5.24 18.28
CA PRO A 142 3.78 -5.62 19.68
C PRO A 142 4.67 -4.62 20.43
N LEU A 143 4.08 -3.90 21.38
CA LEU A 143 4.80 -2.97 22.25
C LEU A 143 5.74 -3.72 23.21
N ASN A 144 7.03 -3.39 23.19
CA ASN A 144 8.04 -3.97 24.07
C ASN A 144 8.53 -2.92 25.08
N VAL A 145 8.21 -3.12 26.35
CA VAL A 145 8.47 -2.17 27.46
C VAL A 145 9.60 -2.69 28.35
N ALA A 146 10.76 -2.05 28.31
CA ALA A 146 11.94 -2.41 29.09
C ALA A 146 12.11 -1.52 30.33
N ILE A 147 11.69 -2.02 31.50
CA ILE A 147 11.83 -1.33 32.78
C ILE A 147 13.24 -1.58 33.35
N LEU A 148 14.00 -0.52 33.57
CA LEU A 148 15.35 -0.52 34.13
C LEU A 148 15.34 0.18 35.50
N LEU A 149 15.36 -0.61 36.58
CA LEU A 149 15.31 -0.09 37.94
C LEU A 149 16.70 -0.06 38.59
N ASP A 150 17.10 1.10 39.10
CA ASP A 150 18.25 1.19 40.00
C ASP A 150 17.94 0.52 41.34
N ALA A 151 18.82 -0.38 41.76
CA ALA A 151 18.85 -0.98 43.08
C ALA A 151 20.24 -0.82 43.73
N SER A 152 20.91 0.30 43.43
CA SER A 152 22.07 0.86 44.11
C SER A 152 21.86 1.09 45.61
N GLY A 153 22.95 1.47 46.29
CA GLY A 153 22.93 1.75 47.73
C GLY A 153 22.14 2.98 48.18
N SER A 154 21.92 3.97 47.29
CA SER A 154 21.19 5.20 47.59
C SER A 154 19.67 4.97 47.67
N MET A 155 19.14 4.05 46.86
CA MET A 155 17.75 3.57 46.91
C MET A 155 17.34 2.87 48.24
N ALA A 156 18.28 2.69 49.17
CA ALA A 156 18.00 2.29 50.56
C ALA A 156 17.54 3.44 51.46
N GLY A 157 17.59 4.69 50.96
CA GLY A 157 17.16 5.90 51.66
C GLY A 157 15.64 6.04 51.79
N LYS A 158 15.23 7.15 52.42
CA LYS A 158 13.82 7.52 52.61
C LYS A 158 13.50 8.83 51.90
N VAL A 159 12.34 8.87 51.27
CA VAL A 159 11.76 10.03 50.58
C VAL A 159 10.33 10.25 51.10
N SER A 160 10.02 11.47 51.53
CA SER A 160 8.76 11.84 52.21
C SER A 160 8.36 10.99 53.43
N GLY A 161 9.23 10.09 53.92
CA GLY A 161 8.99 9.12 55.00
C GLY A 161 8.97 7.65 54.56
N THR A 162 8.62 7.37 53.31
CA THR A 162 8.64 6.01 52.71
C THR A 162 10.06 5.65 52.27
N ASP A 163 10.41 4.36 52.27
CA ASP A 163 11.69 3.87 51.72
C ASP A 163 11.66 3.96 50.18
N LYS A 164 12.69 4.54 49.54
CA LYS A 164 12.72 4.78 48.08
C LYS A 164 12.41 3.51 47.28
N MET A 165 13.16 2.43 47.53
CA MET A 165 12.95 1.15 46.84
C MET A 165 11.54 0.56 47.03
N THR A 166 10.85 0.83 48.14
CA THR A 166 9.46 0.38 48.34
C THR A 166 8.51 1.15 47.43
N ALA A 167 8.61 2.49 47.43
CA ALA A 167 7.81 3.35 46.55
C ALA A 167 8.02 3.03 45.06
N ALA A 168 9.26 2.79 44.64
CA ALA A 168 9.59 2.40 43.26
C ALA A 168 8.98 1.04 42.86
N LYS A 169 9.04 0.03 43.74
CA LYS A 169 8.42 -1.28 43.47
C LYS A 169 6.90 -1.21 43.39
N GLU A 170 6.26 -0.35 44.19
CA GLU A 170 4.80 -0.15 44.16
C GLU A 170 4.36 0.59 42.90
N ALA A 171 5.07 1.66 42.50
CA ALA A 171 4.77 2.39 41.27
C ALA A 171 4.96 1.51 40.02
N LEU A 172 6.08 0.79 39.92
CA LEU A 172 6.35 -0.12 38.81
C LEU A 172 5.39 -1.32 38.75
N LYS A 173 4.82 -1.76 39.88
CA LYS A 173 3.73 -2.74 39.88
C LYS A 173 2.48 -2.15 39.22
N LYS A 174 2.08 -0.92 39.56
CA LYS A 174 0.93 -0.28 38.93
C LYS A 174 1.17 -0.05 37.44
N PHE A 175 2.37 0.41 37.08
CA PHE A 175 2.80 0.60 35.69
C PHE A 175 2.60 -0.65 34.83
N ALA A 176 3.25 -1.76 35.21
CA ALA A 176 3.21 -2.99 34.44
C ALA A 176 1.80 -3.61 34.36
N GLY A 177 0.94 -3.34 35.34
CA GLY A 177 -0.47 -3.72 35.34
C GLY A 177 -1.43 -2.72 34.68
N GLY A 178 -0.92 -1.61 34.14
CA GLY A 178 -1.66 -0.64 33.32
C GLY A 178 -1.25 -0.67 31.84
N LEU A 179 -0.38 -1.59 31.44
CA LEU A 179 0.00 -1.82 30.04
C LEU A 179 -1.15 -2.49 29.26
N PRO A 180 -1.25 -2.29 27.93
CA PRO A 180 -2.13 -3.06 27.05
C PRO A 180 -1.91 -4.58 27.19
N GLU A 181 -2.97 -5.39 27.02
CA GLU A 181 -2.89 -6.85 27.22
C GLU A 181 -1.91 -7.57 26.26
N ASP A 182 -1.60 -6.97 25.11
CA ASP A 182 -0.65 -7.50 24.12
C ASP A 182 0.80 -7.02 24.32
N ALA A 183 1.05 -6.10 25.25
CA ALA A 183 2.36 -5.53 25.49
C ALA A 183 3.29 -6.53 26.20
N ASN A 184 4.51 -6.66 25.69
CA ASN A 184 5.58 -7.39 26.34
C ASN A 184 6.29 -6.48 27.35
N VAL A 185 6.44 -6.92 28.59
CA VAL A 185 7.19 -6.19 29.62
C VAL A 185 8.44 -6.97 30.05
N MET A 186 9.53 -6.24 30.29
CA MET A 186 10.77 -6.76 30.88
C MET A 186 11.11 -5.93 32.13
N LEU A 187 11.64 -6.57 33.17
CA LEU A 187 12.28 -5.89 34.29
C LEU A 187 13.76 -6.28 34.35
N ARG A 188 14.64 -5.32 34.06
CA ARG A 188 16.08 -5.37 34.32
C ARG A 188 16.39 -4.55 35.58
N VAL A 189 17.26 -5.08 36.43
CA VAL A 189 17.70 -4.42 37.68
C VAL A 189 19.22 -4.33 37.67
N TYR A 190 19.74 -3.21 38.16
CA TYR A 190 21.18 -2.96 38.26
C TYR A 190 21.59 -2.54 39.67
N GLY A 191 22.87 -2.71 40.01
CA GLY A 191 23.45 -2.32 41.29
C GLY A 191 23.24 -3.29 42.46
N HIS A 192 22.20 -4.13 42.42
CA HIS A 192 21.74 -5.03 43.50
C HIS A 192 22.71 -6.12 44.01
N LYS A 193 24.00 -6.07 43.69
CA LYS A 193 25.03 -7.05 44.09
C LYS A 193 26.29 -6.41 44.64
N GLY A 194 27.01 -7.17 45.47
CA GLY A 194 28.20 -6.69 46.17
C GLY A 194 27.83 -5.92 47.43
N SER A 195 28.43 -4.74 47.61
CA SER A 195 28.05 -3.78 48.65
C SER A 195 28.54 -2.37 48.27
N ASN A 196 28.14 -1.37 49.05
CA ASN A 196 28.50 0.05 48.86
C ASN A 196 29.99 0.35 49.18
N ALA A 197 30.87 -0.66 49.23
CA ALA A 197 32.30 -0.51 49.52
C ALA A 197 33.14 -0.74 48.25
N ASP A 198 34.21 0.03 48.07
CA ASP A 198 35.05 0.06 46.86
C ASP A 198 35.53 -1.34 46.42
N LYS A 199 35.85 -2.21 47.38
CA LYS A 199 36.27 -3.61 47.14
C LYS A 199 35.24 -4.44 46.36
N ASP A 200 33.96 -4.08 46.47
CA ASP A 200 32.85 -4.75 45.80
C ASP A 200 32.30 -3.90 44.64
N LYS A 201 32.81 -2.68 44.41
CA LYS A 201 32.40 -1.78 43.30
C LYS A 201 32.39 -2.56 41.98
N LYS A 202 33.50 -3.23 41.67
CA LYS A 202 33.61 -4.05 40.45
C LYS A 202 32.48 -5.07 40.31
N VAL A 203 32.14 -5.79 41.38
CA VAL A 203 31.07 -6.80 41.36
C VAL A 203 29.71 -6.15 41.10
N SER A 204 29.45 -4.99 41.70
CA SER A 204 28.23 -4.22 41.44
C SER A 204 28.15 -3.71 40.00
N CYS A 205 29.25 -3.19 39.47
CA CYS A 205 29.32 -2.61 38.12
C CYS A 205 29.20 -3.67 37.01
N GLU A 206 29.70 -4.87 37.23
CA GLU A 206 29.51 -6.03 36.34
C GLU A 206 28.12 -6.69 36.50
N SER A 207 27.24 -6.19 37.38
CA SER A 207 25.96 -6.83 37.73
C SER A 207 24.73 -6.03 37.28
N THR A 208 24.20 -6.38 36.12
CA THR A 208 22.83 -6.02 35.69
C THR A 208 22.10 -7.29 35.26
N GLU A 209 20.87 -7.52 35.74
CA GLU A 209 20.14 -8.78 35.56
C GLU A 209 18.68 -8.59 35.18
N VAL A 210 18.19 -9.44 34.29
CA VAL A 210 16.77 -9.55 33.95
C VAL A 210 16.04 -10.34 35.05
N MET A 211 15.26 -9.64 35.86
CA MET A 211 14.47 -10.22 36.96
C MET A 211 13.12 -10.77 36.48
N TYR A 212 12.58 -10.17 35.41
CA TYR A 212 11.39 -10.59 34.66
C TYR A 212 11.74 -10.55 33.15
N PRO A 213 11.83 -11.71 32.46
CA PRO A 213 12.10 -11.77 31.02
C PRO A 213 11.02 -11.10 30.16
N LEU A 214 11.41 -10.53 29.02
CA LEU A 214 10.49 -9.90 28.08
C LEU A 214 9.37 -10.86 27.65
N GLY A 215 8.13 -10.48 27.92
CA GLY A 215 6.92 -11.20 27.53
C GLY A 215 5.67 -10.58 28.15
N ALA A 216 4.49 -11.07 27.80
CA ALA A 216 3.21 -10.58 28.34
C ALA A 216 3.22 -10.47 29.88
N TYR A 217 2.57 -9.43 30.42
CA TYR A 217 2.54 -9.17 31.85
C TYR A 217 1.78 -10.25 32.64
N ASN A 218 2.35 -10.64 33.78
CA ASN A 218 1.68 -11.46 34.79
C ASN A 218 1.99 -10.91 36.18
N GLU A 219 0.96 -10.41 36.87
CA GLU A 219 1.10 -9.79 38.19
C GLU A 219 1.83 -10.71 39.19
N GLY A 220 1.50 -12.01 39.20
CA GLY A 220 2.04 -12.97 40.14
C GLY A 220 3.55 -13.18 40.01
N THR A 221 4.05 -13.36 38.78
CA THR A 221 5.49 -13.52 38.53
C THR A 221 6.24 -12.18 38.54
N PHE A 222 5.59 -11.08 38.18
CA PHE A 222 6.16 -9.73 38.27
C PHE A 222 6.38 -9.30 39.73
N GLN A 223 5.38 -9.47 40.61
CA GLN A 223 5.55 -9.27 42.06
C GLN A 223 6.68 -10.14 42.64
N GLN A 224 6.77 -11.42 42.24
CA GLN A 224 7.86 -12.30 42.64
C GLN A 224 9.22 -11.78 42.15
N SER A 225 9.31 -11.21 40.95
CA SER A 225 10.54 -10.59 40.44
C SER A 225 11.00 -9.42 41.32
N LEU A 226 10.08 -8.53 41.70
CA LEU A 226 10.32 -7.40 42.59
C LEU A 226 10.80 -7.84 43.99
N SER A 227 10.46 -9.04 44.46
CA SER A 227 10.93 -9.54 45.77
C SER A 227 12.39 -10.04 45.80
N LYS A 228 13.03 -10.30 44.65
CA LYS A 228 14.33 -10.99 44.55
C LYS A 228 15.53 -10.14 45.00
N PHE A 229 15.42 -8.81 44.97
CA PHE A 229 16.53 -7.88 45.13
C PHE A 229 16.28 -6.80 46.19
N LYS A 230 17.38 -6.22 46.69
CA LYS A 230 17.43 -5.16 47.72
C LYS A 230 18.38 -4.04 47.25
N PRO A 231 18.18 -2.80 47.73
CA PRO A 231 19.06 -1.69 47.38
C PRO A 231 20.43 -1.86 48.07
N THR A 232 21.50 -1.93 47.29
CA THR A 232 22.90 -2.03 47.73
C THR A 232 23.84 -1.71 46.57
N GLY A 233 25.14 -1.57 46.82
CA GLY A 233 26.10 -1.41 45.72
C GLY A 233 26.07 -0.03 45.06
N TRP A 234 26.30 -0.02 43.76
CA TRP A 234 26.68 1.11 42.90
C TRP A 234 25.84 1.13 41.62
N THR A 235 25.85 2.23 40.87
CA THR A 235 24.95 2.50 39.74
C THR A 235 25.67 2.38 38.38
N PRO A 236 25.62 1.21 37.69
CA PRO A 236 26.05 1.04 36.29
C PRO A 236 24.89 1.27 35.32
N LEU A 237 24.52 2.55 35.14
CA LEU A 237 23.44 2.97 34.25
C LEU A 237 23.80 2.74 32.77
N ALA A 238 25.03 3.04 32.37
CA ALA A 238 25.50 2.81 31.00
C ALA A 238 25.43 1.33 30.62
N ALA A 239 25.90 0.44 31.51
CA ALA A 239 25.91 -1.00 31.27
C ALA A 239 24.52 -1.66 31.42
N SER A 240 23.54 -1.01 32.06
CA SER A 240 22.15 -1.49 32.07
C SER A 240 21.44 -1.14 30.76
N ILE A 241 21.68 0.06 30.21
CA ILE A 241 21.21 0.49 28.88
C ILE A 241 21.81 -0.39 27.78
N GLU A 242 23.14 -0.57 27.75
CA GLU A 242 23.82 -1.45 26.80
C GLU A 242 23.36 -2.92 26.91
N ALA A 243 22.91 -3.37 28.07
CA ALA A 243 22.38 -4.73 28.24
C ALA A 243 20.93 -4.85 27.74
N ALA A 244 20.10 -3.82 27.94
CA ALA A 244 18.74 -3.77 27.42
C ALA A 244 18.68 -3.75 25.89
N GLU A 245 19.64 -3.09 25.22
CA GLU A 245 19.82 -3.18 23.76
C GLU A 245 19.91 -4.64 23.29
N LYS A 246 20.66 -5.47 24.02
CA LYS A 246 20.89 -6.90 23.70
C LYS A 246 19.68 -7.77 24.04
N ASP A 247 18.89 -7.42 25.06
CA ASP A 247 17.65 -8.11 25.41
C ASP A 247 16.53 -7.88 24.36
N LEU A 248 16.51 -6.67 23.78
CA LEU A 248 15.56 -6.24 22.74
C LEU A 248 16.05 -6.53 21.30
N GLN A 249 17.29 -6.97 21.13
CA GLN A 249 17.86 -7.20 19.80
C GLN A 249 17.09 -8.29 19.03
N GLY A 250 16.58 -7.94 17.85
CA GLY A 250 15.77 -8.84 17.03
C GLY A 250 14.34 -9.02 17.55
N LYS A 251 13.82 -8.06 18.32
CA LYS A 251 12.38 -7.91 18.58
C LYS A 251 11.78 -6.98 17.54
N GLU A 252 10.63 -7.39 17.01
CA GLU A 252 9.78 -6.59 16.13
C GLU A 252 8.78 -5.77 16.99
N GLY A 253 8.18 -4.74 16.40
CA GLY A 253 7.31 -3.79 17.09
C GLY A 253 8.04 -2.62 17.75
N ASN A 254 7.29 -1.77 18.44
CA ASN A 254 7.78 -0.57 19.10
C ASN A 254 8.54 -0.91 20.40
N ASN A 255 9.69 -0.26 20.66
CA ASN A 255 10.55 -0.53 21.81
C ASN A 255 10.69 0.73 22.69
N VAL A 256 10.26 0.66 23.95
CA VAL A 256 10.35 1.79 24.90
C VAL A 256 11.08 1.36 26.17
N ILE A 257 12.10 2.12 26.56
CA ILE A 257 12.89 1.91 27.78
C ILE A 257 12.46 2.92 28.83
N TYR A 258 12.22 2.43 30.05
CA TYR A 258 11.80 3.22 31.20
C TYR A 258 12.76 3.02 32.36
N ILE A 259 13.54 4.06 32.69
CA ILE A 259 14.56 4.03 33.74
C ILE A 259 14.05 4.71 35.00
N VAL A 260 14.21 4.08 36.17
CA VAL A 260 13.97 4.69 37.48
C VAL A 260 15.29 4.69 38.25
N SER A 261 15.89 5.87 38.45
CA SER A 261 17.19 6.05 39.11
C SER A 261 17.13 7.13 40.19
N ASP A 262 17.89 6.96 41.27
CA ASP A 262 17.98 7.97 42.34
C ASP A 262 19.33 8.71 42.41
N GLY A 263 20.23 8.42 41.46
CA GLY A 263 21.56 9.03 41.38
C GLY A 263 22.23 8.92 40.00
N ILE A 264 23.48 9.40 39.95
CA ILE A 264 24.37 9.35 38.79
C ILE A 264 24.94 7.95 38.53
N GLU A 265 25.36 7.73 37.29
CA GLU A 265 26.38 6.73 36.94
C GLU A 265 27.59 6.84 37.88
N THR A 266 27.93 5.74 38.54
CA THR A 266 29.07 5.66 39.46
C THR A 266 30.04 4.53 39.12
N CYS A 267 29.79 3.78 38.04
CA CYS A 267 30.58 2.64 37.58
C CYS A 267 31.49 2.97 36.39
N ASP A 268 31.84 4.25 36.25
CA ASP A 268 32.84 4.76 35.29
C ASP A 268 32.44 4.61 33.81
N GLY A 269 31.15 4.35 33.53
CA GLY A 269 30.57 4.29 32.18
C GLY A 269 30.13 5.65 31.61
N ASN A 270 29.59 5.63 30.38
CA ASN A 270 29.03 6.82 29.71
C ASN A 270 27.55 6.58 29.31
N PRO A 271 26.58 6.90 30.17
CA PRO A 271 25.17 6.55 29.93
C PRO A 271 24.55 7.37 28.80
N VAL A 272 25.03 8.60 28.55
CA VAL A 272 24.56 9.47 27.46
C VAL A 272 24.93 8.87 26.10
N GLU A 273 26.14 8.34 25.98
CA GLU A 273 26.58 7.63 24.77
C GLU A 273 25.89 6.26 24.60
N ALA A 274 25.59 5.56 25.69
CA ALA A 274 24.82 4.31 25.66
C ALA A 274 23.38 4.54 25.17
N ALA A 275 22.67 5.52 25.74
CA ALA A 275 21.31 5.88 25.31
C ALA A 275 21.28 6.38 23.86
N LYS A 276 22.28 7.18 23.46
CA LYS A 276 22.41 7.60 22.06
C LYS A 276 22.58 6.42 21.09
N LYS A 277 23.48 5.48 21.38
CA LYS A 277 23.69 4.29 20.53
C LYS A 277 22.43 3.44 20.43
N LEU A 278 21.71 3.26 21.54
CA LEU A 278 20.44 2.54 21.59
C LEU A 278 19.38 3.19 20.70
N HIS A 279 19.25 4.52 20.71
CA HIS A 279 18.29 5.24 19.88
C HIS A 279 18.69 5.24 18.38
N GLU A 280 19.98 5.38 18.06
CA GLU A 280 20.51 5.27 16.69
C GLU A 280 20.61 3.81 16.18
N SER A 281 20.26 2.80 16.99
CA SER A 281 20.35 1.38 16.65
C SER A 281 19.20 0.88 15.77
N ASN A 282 19.32 -0.35 15.27
CA ASN A 282 18.26 -1.02 14.51
C ASN A 282 16.96 -1.27 15.31
N ILE A 283 16.97 -1.22 16.65
CA ILE A 283 15.77 -1.37 17.47
C ILE A 283 15.11 -0.04 17.85
N LYS A 284 15.77 1.10 17.56
CA LYS A 284 15.26 2.49 17.68
C LYS A 284 14.48 2.78 18.97
N ALA A 285 14.99 2.37 20.11
CA ALA A 285 14.24 2.51 21.35
C ALA A 285 14.26 3.95 21.90
N GLU A 286 13.13 4.39 22.45
CA GLU A 286 13.03 5.65 23.22
C GLU A 286 13.46 5.41 24.67
N VAL A 287 14.25 6.31 25.26
CA VAL A 287 14.75 6.21 26.64
C VAL A 287 14.12 7.27 27.53
N ASN A 288 13.07 6.90 28.26
CA ASN A 288 12.37 7.75 29.21
C ASN A 288 12.88 7.49 30.63
N ILE A 289 13.05 8.55 31.44
CA ILE A 289 13.74 8.46 32.74
C ILE A 289 13.01 9.24 33.83
N ILE A 290 12.71 8.57 34.94
CA ILE A 290 12.35 9.22 36.21
C ILE A 290 13.58 9.28 37.12
N GLY A 291 13.98 10.51 37.46
CA GLY A 291 14.86 10.78 38.59
C GLY A 291 14.04 10.82 39.89
N PHE A 292 14.30 9.91 40.82
CA PHE A 292 13.58 9.81 42.09
C PHE A 292 14.35 10.41 43.27
N ASP A 293 13.99 11.61 43.71
CA ASP A 293 14.64 12.32 44.84
C ASP A 293 16.16 12.44 44.61
N VAL A 294 16.51 13.05 43.48
CA VAL A 294 17.87 13.21 42.92
C VAL A 294 18.35 14.65 43.09
N ASP A 295 19.65 14.84 43.34
CA ASP A 295 20.26 16.17 43.37
C ASP A 295 20.41 16.81 41.98
N ASN A 296 20.87 18.07 41.95
CA ASN A 296 20.99 18.86 40.72
C ASN A 296 22.02 18.30 39.72
N GLU A 297 22.99 17.48 40.15
CA GLU A 297 24.00 16.89 39.27
C GLU A 297 23.46 15.62 38.62
N GLY A 298 22.79 14.77 39.42
CA GLY A 298 22.06 13.61 38.91
C GLY A 298 20.91 13.99 37.98
N GLN A 299 20.13 15.02 38.30
CA GLN A 299 19.08 15.52 37.38
C GLN A 299 19.65 15.98 36.04
N GLN A 300 20.81 16.65 36.01
CA GLN A 300 21.47 17.06 34.76
C GLN A 300 21.97 15.86 33.95
N GLN A 301 22.58 14.87 34.61
CA GLN A 301 23.05 13.66 33.92
C GLN A 301 21.87 12.86 33.37
N LEU A 302 20.88 12.51 34.21
CA LEU A 302 19.71 11.73 33.81
C LEU A 302 18.92 12.42 32.69
N LYS A 303 18.79 13.76 32.73
CA LYS A 303 18.21 14.53 31.64
C LYS A 303 18.98 14.37 30.32
N ALA A 304 20.31 14.52 30.36
CA ALA A 304 21.13 14.34 29.16
C ALA A 304 21.08 12.92 28.59
N VAL A 305 20.85 11.90 29.43
CA VAL A 305 20.65 10.50 28.98
C VAL A 305 19.31 10.34 28.26
N ALA A 306 18.22 10.91 28.80
CA ALA A 306 16.91 10.86 28.15
C ALA A 306 16.89 11.62 26.81
N GLU A 307 17.39 12.87 26.79
CA GLU A 307 17.50 13.68 25.57
C GLU A 307 18.35 12.99 24.49
N ALA A 308 19.42 12.29 24.88
CA ALA A 308 20.26 11.53 23.96
C ALA A 308 19.61 10.22 23.46
N GLY A 309 18.73 9.62 24.27
CA GLY A 309 17.94 8.44 23.91
C GLY A 309 16.56 8.75 23.30
N GLY A 310 16.29 10.01 22.94
CA GLY A 310 15.05 10.43 22.29
C GLY A 310 13.79 10.43 23.16
N GLY A 311 13.93 10.31 24.49
CA GLY A 311 12.79 10.29 25.43
C GLY A 311 12.81 11.45 26.43
N GLU A 312 11.84 11.46 27.35
CA GLU A 312 11.69 12.50 28.36
C GLU A 312 12.39 12.18 29.69
N PHE A 313 12.82 13.23 30.39
CA PHE A 313 13.26 13.17 31.78
C PHE A 313 12.30 13.91 32.70
N GLN A 314 11.88 13.26 33.77
CA GLN A 314 11.01 13.81 34.80
C GLN A 314 11.63 13.59 36.19
N SER A 315 11.47 14.56 37.09
CA SER A 315 12.05 14.53 38.44
C SER A 315 10.95 14.53 39.50
N VAL A 316 10.88 13.48 40.31
CA VAL A 316 9.84 13.28 41.32
C VAL A 316 10.44 13.25 42.73
N SER A 317 9.81 13.96 43.68
CA SER A 317 10.31 14.18 45.04
C SER A 317 9.49 13.47 46.13
N SER A 318 8.47 12.71 45.74
CA SER A 318 7.65 11.91 46.65
C SER A 318 7.16 10.61 46.00
N GLN A 319 6.73 9.66 46.83
CA GLN A 319 6.03 8.46 46.38
C GLN A 319 4.77 8.79 45.57
N LYS A 320 4.07 9.89 45.91
CA LYS A 320 2.87 10.31 45.17
C LYS A 320 3.23 10.82 43.78
N GLU A 321 4.21 11.71 43.66
CA GLU A 321 4.67 12.20 42.35
C GLU A 321 5.17 11.05 41.48
N LEU A 322 5.94 10.10 42.03
CA LEU A 322 6.36 8.90 41.32
C LEU A 322 5.17 8.06 40.82
N PHE A 323 4.10 7.93 41.62
CA PHE A 323 2.88 7.24 41.21
C PHE A 323 2.11 8.00 40.13
N ASP A 324 1.93 9.32 40.29
CA ASP A 324 1.16 10.15 39.37
C ASP A 324 1.85 10.25 37.99
N GLU A 325 3.19 10.37 37.98
CA GLU A 325 4.03 10.44 36.78
C GLU A 325 3.94 9.14 35.96
N VAL A 326 4.17 8.01 36.64
CA VAL A 326 4.11 6.66 36.06
C VAL A 326 2.70 6.31 35.55
N ASP A 327 1.65 6.79 36.22
CA ASP A 327 0.25 6.50 35.90
C ASP A 327 -0.30 7.39 34.78
N SER A 328 -0.02 8.69 34.82
CA SER A 328 -0.52 9.66 33.84
C SER A 328 0.35 9.74 32.59
N ASN A 329 1.65 9.95 32.78
CA ASN A 329 2.49 10.49 31.71
C ASN A 329 3.17 9.38 30.93
N TRP A 330 3.74 8.38 31.61
CA TRP A 330 4.29 7.21 30.93
C TRP A 330 3.22 6.42 30.16
N SER A 331 2.04 6.22 30.74
CA SER A 331 0.89 5.59 30.05
C SER A 331 0.50 6.31 28.75
N LYS A 332 0.35 7.64 28.81
CA LYS A 332 0.02 8.46 27.62
C LYS A 332 1.18 8.54 26.62
N ALA A 333 2.43 8.55 27.09
CA ALA A 333 3.60 8.52 26.23
C ALA A 333 3.62 7.21 25.42
N MET A 334 3.43 6.03 26.05
CA MET A 334 3.35 4.76 25.33
C MET A 334 2.21 4.73 24.31
N HIS A 335 1.01 5.19 24.69
CA HIS A 335 -0.14 5.30 23.79
C HIS A 335 0.19 6.16 22.56
N ASN A 336 0.74 7.35 22.78
CA ASN A 336 1.11 8.27 21.71
C ASN A 336 2.27 7.74 20.85
N THR A 337 3.32 7.15 21.43
CA THR A 337 4.45 6.57 20.68
C THR A 337 3.98 5.36 19.85
N ARG A 338 3.06 4.53 20.36
CA ARG A 338 2.47 3.41 19.61
C ARG A 338 1.68 3.92 18.40
N ILE A 339 0.70 4.81 18.61
CA ILE A 339 -0.03 5.49 17.52
C ILE A 339 0.92 6.14 16.50
N ASN A 340 2.00 6.79 16.94
CA ASN A 340 3.01 7.39 16.07
C ASN A 340 3.79 6.35 15.25
N TRP A 341 4.10 5.19 15.83
CA TRP A 341 4.85 4.11 15.20
C TRP A 341 3.99 3.43 14.13
N ASP A 342 2.77 2.98 14.47
CA ASP A 342 1.87 2.29 13.56
C ASP A 342 1.46 3.20 12.38
N SER A 343 1.02 4.44 12.65
CA SER A 343 0.70 5.41 11.59
C SER A 343 1.89 5.75 10.68
N SER A 344 3.13 5.68 11.19
CA SER A 344 4.34 5.87 10.39
C SER A 344 4.66 4.65 9.52
N MET A 345 4.38 3.43 9.98
CA MET A 345 4.51 2.20 9.18
C MET A 345 3.47 2.19 8.04
N ASP A 346 2.20 2.49 8.34
CA ASP A 346 1.15 2.45 7.31
C ASP A 346 1.28 3.55 6.25
N ILE A 347 1.73 4.75 6.64
CA ILE A 347 2.12 5.78 5.66
C ILE A 347 3.33 5.32 4.83
N THR A 348 4.25 4.52 5.40
CA THR A 348 5.37 3.94 4.63
C THR A 348 4.87 2.91 3.62
N ASP A 349 3.95 2.03 4.01
CA ASP A 349 3.40 0.99 3.14
C ASP A 349 2.52 1.58 2.01
N ILE A 350 1.71 2.61 2.28
CA ILE A 350 1.01 3.38 1.24
C ILE A 350 1.99 4.00 0.24
N ASN A 351 3.17 4.47 0.68
CA ASN A 351 4.19 5.00 -0.24
C ASN A 351 4.81 3.90 -1.13
N TRP A 352 5.00 2.68 -0.62
CA TRP A 352 5.41 1.52 -1.44
C TRP A 352 4.31 1.07 -2.41
N SER A 353 3.08 0.91 -1.90
CA SER A 353 1.88 0.53 -2.65
C SER A 353 1.59 1.52 -3.78
N SER A 354 1.67 2.83 -3.50
CA SER A 354 1.52 3.91 -4.47
C SER A 354 2.62 3.86 -5.54
N SER A 355 3.87 3.62 -5.14
CA SER A 355 5.00 3.47 -6.08
C SER A 355 4.80 2.27 -7.03
N ASN A 356 4.27 1.16 -6.54
CA ASN A 356 3.92 0.00 -7.37
C ASN A 356 2.77 0.31 -8.32
N LYS A 357 1.68 0.91 -7.82
CA LYS A 357 0.53 1.33 -8.64
C LYS A 357 0.92 2.32 -9.75
N PHE A 358 1.85 3.26 -9.51
CA PHE A 358 2.39 4.12 -10.57
C PHE A 358 3.18 3.35 -11.63
N MET A 359 3.94 2.31 -11.26
CA MET A 359 4.65 1.47 -12.22
C MET A 359 3.69 0.63 -13.07
N ASP A 360 2.65 0.06 -12.49
CA ASP A 360 1.69 -0.79 -13.20
C ASP A 360 0.73 0.02 -14.10
N LEU A 361 0.26 1.17 -13.62
CA LEU A 361 -0.45 2.16 -14.45
C LEU A 361 0.41 2.60 -15.65
N GLY A 362 1.71 2.80 -15.42
CA GLY A 362 2.69 3.14 -16.46
C GLY A 362 2.80 2.05 -17.53
N LYS A 363 2.86 0.77 -17.14
CA LYS A 363 2.91 -0.38 -18.07
C LYS A 363 1.63 -0.49 -18.91
N ILE A 364 0.45 -0.36 -18.30
CA ILE A 364 -0.83 -0.41 -19.04
C ILE A 364 -0.84 0.69 -20.11
N TYR A 365 -0.35 1.89 -19.78
CA TYR A 365 -0.20 2.96 -20.76
C TYR A 365 0.84 2.64 -21.85
N THR A 366 2.08 2.26 -21.51
CA THR A 366 3.15 2.08 -22.51
C THR A 366 3.04 0.81 -23.34
N ASP A 367 2.68 -0.31 -22.71
CA ASP A 367 2.82 -1.67 -23.24
C ASP A 367 1.48 -2.23 -23.77
N SER A 368 0.34 -1.67 -23.34
CA SER A 368 -1.00 -2.04 -23.83
C SER A 368 -1.62 -0.92 -24.70
N VAL A 369 -1.80 0.28 -24.15
CA VAL A 369 -2.52 1.37 -24.86
C VAL A 369 -1.70 1.95 -26.00
N ILE A 370 -0.46 2.37 -25.73
CA ILE A 370 0.40 3.03 -26.72
C ILE A 370 0.83 2.05 -27.83
N ASP A 371 1.11 0.79 -27.50
CA ASP A 371 1.43 -0.24 -28.50
C ASP A 371 0.21 -0.62 -29.36
N SER A 372 -1.00 -0.71 -28.79
CA SER A 372 -2.23 -0.89 -29.58
C SER A 372 -2.42 0.20 -30.67
N ILE A 373 -2.05 1.45 -30.36
CA ILE A 373 -2.11 2.60 -31.28
C ILE A 373 -0.94 2.57 -32.30
N ARG A 374 0.23 2.04 -31.92
CA ARG A 374 1.37 1.81 -32.85
C ARG A 374 1.05 0.70 -33.85
N ASP A 375 0.40 -0.37 -33.42
CA ASP A 375 0.00 -1.50 -34.28
C ASP A 375 -0.97 -1.06 -35.38
N GLU A 376 -2.00 -0.27 -35.03
CA GLU A 376 -2.91 0.30 -36.03
C GLU A 376 -2.13 1.20 -37.02
N GLN A 377 -1.24 2.05 -36.51
CA GLN A 377 -0.43 2.94 -37.32
C GLN A 377 0.48 2.18 -38.29
N SER A 378 1.15 1.10 -37.85
CA SER A 378 1.98 0.27 -38.73
C SER A 378 1.12 -0.39 -39.81
N LEU A 379 0.03 -1.04 -39.42
CA LEU A 379 -0.90 -1.71 -40.34
C LEU A 379 -1.50 -0.73 -41.36
N PHE A 380 -1.74 0.52 -40.98
CA PHE A 380 -2.20 1.57 -41.90
C PHE A 380 -1.08 2.01 -42.86
N GLN A 381 0.18 2.08 -42.41
CA GLN A 381 1.32 2.37 -43.30
C GLN A 381 1.52 1.25 -44.33
N ASP A 382 1.44 -0.02 -43.91
CA ASP A 382 1.57 -1.20 -44.79
C ASP A 382 0.43 -1.30 -45.81
N ALA A 383 -0.80 -0.97 -45.39
CA ALA A 383 -1.95 -0.85 -46.26
C ALA A 383 -1.81 0.32 -47.26
N LYS A 384 -1.33 1.49 -46.82
CA LYS A 384 -1.03 2.64 -47.70
C LYS A 384 0.01 2.27 -48.76
N MET A 385 1.07 1.57 -48.39
CA MET A 385 2.10 1.10 -49.33
C MET A 385 1.52 0.12 -50.37
N ASN A 386 0.75 -0.88 -49.93
CA ASN A 386 0.06 -1.80 -50.85
C ASN A 386 -0.92 -1.09 -51.80
N LEU A 387 -1.60 -0.01 -51.35
CA LEU A 387 -2.46 0.81 -52.20
C LEU A 387 -1.67 1.62 -53.25
N ARG A 388 -0.45 2.05 -52.92
CA ARG A 388 0.47 2.73 -53.84
C ARG A 388 0.99 1.76 -54.91
N ASP A 389 1.52 0.62 -54.51
CA ASP A 389 2.14 -0.37 -55.41
C ASP A 389 1.14 -1.01 -56.39
N GLN A 390 -0.15 -1.03 -56.02
CA GLN A 390 -1.24 -1.47 -56.89
C GLN A 390 -1.87 -0.35 -57.76
N GLU A 391 -1.30 0.86 -57.73
CA GLU A 391 -1.79 2.06 -58.43
C GLU A 391 -3.27 2.38 -58.11
N LYS A 392 -3.67 2.27 -56.83
CA LYS A 392 -5.05 2.53 -56.39
C LYS A 392 -5.32 4.03 -56.22
N LEU A 393 -4.28 4.80 -55.89
CA LEU A 393 -4.26 6.26 -55.75
C LEU A 393 -3.07 6.85 -56.53
N THR A 394 -3.07 8.16 -56.75
CA THR A 394 -1.89 8.91 -57.23
C THR A 394 -0.99 9.28 -56.04
N ASP A 395 0.30 9.58 -56.26
CA ASP A 395 1.20 10.02 -55.17
C ASP A 395 0.66 11.25 -54.41
N GLU A 396 -0.03 12.18 -55.09
CA GLU A 396 -0.70 13.33 -54.47
C GLU A 396 -1.77 12.90 -53.44
N GLU A 397 -2.55 11.87 -53.75
CA GLU A 397 -3.59 11.33 -52.86
C GLU A 397 -3.02 10.35 -51.82
N ILE A 398 -1.87 9.70 -52.09
CA ILE A 398 -1.11 8.94 -51.08
C ILE A 398 -0.56 9.87 -50.00
N ASN A 399 -0.08 11.07 -50.35
CA ASN A 399 0.38 12.05 -49.36
C ASN A 399 -0.76 12.54 -48.46
N LYS A 400 -1.93 12.87 -49.04
CA LYS A 400 -3.14 13.24 -48.27
C LYS A 400 -3.68 12.10 -47.42
N LEU A 401 -3.44 10.85 -47.83
CA LEU A 401 -3.79 9.66 -47.05
C LEU A 401 -2.84 9.49 -45.85
N ASP A 402 -1.54 9.74 -46.04
CA ASP A 402 -0.58 9.78 -44.92
C ASP A 402 -0.92 10.86 -43.88
N GLU A 403 -1.28 12.06 -44.33
CA GLU A 403 -1.73 13.15 -43.45
C GLU A 403 -2.91 12.71 -42.56
N LYS A 404 -3.88 11.96 -43.09
CA LYS A 404 -5.04 11.45 -42.34
C LYS A 404 -4.71 10.32 -41.38
N ILE A 405 -3.81 9.42 -41.80
CA ILE A 405 -3.30 8.33 -40.96
C ILE A 405 -2.56 8.92 -39.75
N ARG A 406 -1.71 9.92 -39.99
CA ARG A 406 -1.00 10.69 -38.95
C ARG A 406 -1.95 11.49 -38.06
N GLU A 407 -2.94 12.21 -38.60
CA GLU A 407 -3.94 12.95 -37.80
C GLU A 407 -4.69 12.02 -36.82
N ARG A 408 -5.04 10.80 -37.23
CA ARG A 408 -5.67 9.80 -36.35
C ARG A 408 -4.71 9.30 -35.27
N ASN A 409 -3.48 8.97 -35.63
CA ASN A 409 -2.46 8.51 -34.68
C ASN A 409 -2.12 9.59 -33.63
N GLU A 410 -1.93 10.85 -34.07
CA GLU A 410 -1.69 12.00 -33.19
C GLU A 410 -2.83 12.20 -32.18
N LYS A 411 -4.10 12.13 -32.64
CA LYS A 411 -5.28 12.24 -31.76
C LYS A 411 -5.43 11.08 -30.77
N LEU A 412 -5.18 9.84 -31.20
CA LEU A 412 -5.22 8.68 -30.31
C LEU A 412 -4.10 8.74 -29.25
N MET A 413 -2.91 9.20 -29.63
CA MET A 413 -1.78 9.40 -28.71
C MET A 413 -2.06 10.54 -27.71
N GLU A 414 -2.66 11.64 -28.14
CA GLU A 414 -3.06 12.75 -27.27
C GLU A 414 -4.14 12.32 -26.26
N TYR A 415 -5.17 11.60 -26.71
CA TYR A 415 -6.24 11.06 -25.86
C TYR A 415 -5.74 9.98 -24.88
N ALA A 416 -4.87 9.08 -25.31
CA ALA A 416 -4.22 8.09 -24.44
C ALA A 416 -3.43 8.79 -23.31
N LYS A 417 -2.69 9.84 -23.65
CA LYS A 417 -1.93 10.64 -22.67
C LYS A 417 -2.86 11.38 -21.71
N GLU A 418 -3.94 11.98 -22.20
CA GLU A 418 -4.95 12.65 -21.37
C GLU A 418 -5.55 11.69 -20.34
N LYS A 419 -5.96 10.49 -20.78
CA LYS A 419 -6.50 9.44 -19.90
C LYS A 419 -5.47 8.97 -18.86
N HIS A 420 -4.23 8.72 -19.27
CA HIS A 420 -3.16 8.31 -18.36
C HIS A 420 -2.85 9.37 -17.30
N GLU A 421 -2.65 10.64 -17.70
CA GLU A 421 -2.35 11.71 -16.74
C GLU A 421 -3.55 11.96 -15.81
N THR A 422 -4.80 11.91 -16.31
CA THR A 422 -6.01 11.97 -15.46
C THR A 422 -6.05 10.86 -14.41
N LYS A 423 -5.76 9.62 -14.80
CA LYS A 423 -5.77 8.45 -13.90
C LYS A 423 -4.64 8.52 -12.85
N LYS A 424 -3.49 9.04 -13.25
CA LYS A 424 -2.30 9.30 -12.42
C LYS A 424 -2.50 10.46 -11.44
N GLU A 425 -3.19 11.52 -11.84
CA GLU A 425 -3.63 12.59 -10.93
C GLU A 425 -4.63 12.04 -9.89
N ALA A 426 -5.58 11.20 -10.31
CA ALA A 426 -6.52 10.53 -9.41
C ALA A 426 -5.79 9.61 -8.39
N LEU A 427 -4.82 8.80 -8.84
CA LEU A 427 -3.98 7.97 -7.95
C LEU A 427 -3.16 8.81 -6.96
N THR A 428 -2.70 10.00 -7.38
CA THR A 428 -1.99 10.94 -6.50
C THR A 428 -2.92 11.51 -5.42
N ALA A 429 -4.12 11.96 -5.83
CA ALA A 429 -5.13 12.51 -4.91
C ALA A 429 -5.65 11.44 -3.92
N GLU A 430 -5.81 10.20 -4.38
CA GLU A 430 -6.22 9.07 -3.54
C GLU A 430 -5.14 8.67 -2.53
N ARG A 431 -3.86 8.69 -2.91
CA ARG A 431 -2.74 8.55 -1.94
C ARG A 431 -2.78 9.66 -0.89
N ASP A 432 -3.05 10.90 -1.30
CA ASP A 432 -3.09 12.04 -0.38
C ASP A 432 -4.32 12.00 0.55
N ARG A 433 -5.46 11.44 0.11
CA ARG A 433 -6.57 11.04 1.00
C ARG A 433 -6.10 9.95 1.97
N ALA A 434 -5.53 8.86 1.46
CA ALA A 434 -5.11 7.69 2.24
C ALA A 434 -4.19 8.06 3.40
N VAL A 435 -3.11 8.80 3.10
CA VAL A 435 -2.18 9.33 4.11
C VAL A 435 -2.89 10.25 5.11
N LYS A 436 -3.81 11.12 4.64
CA LYS A 436 -4.55 12.03 5.53
C LYS A 436 -5.51 11.30 6.46
N VAL A 437 -6.20 10.24 6.01
CA VAL A 437 -7.13 9.48 6.88
C VAL A 437 -6.38 8.87 8.08
N ILE A 438 -5.18 8.34 7.84
CA ILE A 438 -4.30 7.81 8.91
C ILE A 438 -3.81 8.93 9.83
N GLN A 439 -3.46 10.10 9.29
CA GLN A 439 -3.05 11.26 10.10
C GLN A 439 -4.19 11.82 10.95
N ASP A 440 -5.38 11.99 10.38
CA ASP A 440 -6.60 12.43 11.09
C ASP A 440 -6.95 11.43 12.22
N TYR A 441 -6.90 10.11 11.95
CA TYR A 441 -7.08 9.07 12.98
C TYR A 441 -6.01 9.17 14.08
N ALA A 442 -4.74 9.32 13.71
CA ALA A 442 -3.66 9.42 14.68
C ALA A 442 -3.76 10.70 15.54
N GLU A 443 -4.32 11.79 15.03
CA GLU A 443 -4.64 12.97 15.85
C GLU A 443 -5.85 12.72 16.76
N GLU A 444 -6.94 12.12 16.26
CA GLU A 444 -8.12 11.76 17.06
C GLU A 444 -7.74 10.81 18.22
N ALA A 445 -6.99 9.72 17.95
CA ALA A 445 -6.64 8.68 18.92
C ALA A 445 -5.68 9.16 20.05
N ARG A 446 -4.85 10.18 19.80
CA ARG A 446 -3.99 10.80 20.84
C ARG A 446 -4.77 11.72 21.80
N THR A 447 -6.06 11.98 21.54
CA THR A 447 -6.89 12.90 22.37
C THR A 447 -7.95 12.20 23.22
N GLN A 448 -8.00 10.87 23.15
CA GLN A 448 -8.89 9.99 23.93
C GLN A 448 -8.15 9.48 25.19
#